data_AF-A0A7J7KWD9-F1
#
_entry.id   AF-A0A7J7KWD9-F1
#
_cell.length_a   1.000
_cell.length_b   1.000
_cell.length_c   1.000
_cell.angle_alpha   90.00
_cell.angle_beta   90.00
_cell.angle_gamma   90.00
#
_symmetry.space_group_name_H-M   'P 1'
#
loop_
_entity.id
_entity.type
_entity.pdbx_description
1 polymer ?
#
loop_
_entity_poly.entity_id
_entity_poly.type
_entity_poly.pdbx_seq_one_letter_code
_entity_poly.pdbx_strand_id
1 'polypeptide(L)'
;IWITLILLGLWVMNFGEPQHLQYLELYRNNIKGRIPKELGKLKSLVSMDLYENNFEGEIPNSLSKLKSLKRLNNNRLTGSIPRELTKLSNLKVL
;
A
#
# COMPACT_ATOMS: atom_id res chain seq x y z
N ILE A 1 11.52 -10.41 -7.82
CA ILE A 1 12.76 -10.24 -7.02
C ILE A 1 12.85 -8.84 -6.40
N TRP A 2 12.60 -7.76 -7.15
CA TRP A 2 12.63 -6.38 -6.60
C TRP A 2 11.41 -6.01 -5.72
N ILE A 3 10.22 -6.52 -6.04
CA ILE A 3 8.97 -6.23 -5.30
C ILE A 3 8.98 -6.80 -3.87
N THR A 4 9.56 -7.98 -3.67
CA THR A 4 9.72 -8.61 -2.35
C THR A 4 10.65 -7.81 -1.44
N LEU A 5 11.61 -7.07 -2.00
CA LEU A 5 12.56 -6.25 -1.24
C LEU A 5 11.95 -4.91 -0.77
N ILE A 6 11.00 -4.36 -1.53
CA ILE A 6 10.24 -3.14 -1.14
C ILE A 6 9.37 -3.41 0.09
N LEU A 7 8.87 -4.63 0.26
CA LEU A 7 7.89 -4.97 1.29
C LEU A 7 8.48 -5.58 2.56
N LEU A 8 9.71 -6.11 2.49
CA LEU A 8 10.42 -6.63 3.68
C LEU A 8 11.01 -5.52 4.56
N GLY A 9 10.93 -4.24 4.19
CA GLY A 9 11.48 -3.13 4.97
C GLY A 9 13.02 -3.13 5.10
N LEU A 10 13.71 -4.05 4.43
CA LEU A 10 15.17 -4.21 4.46
C LEU A 10 15.90 -3.29 3.47
N TRP A 11 15.17 -2.54 2.64
CA TRP A 11 15.73 -1.41 1.90
C TRP A 11 15.28 -0.13 2.58
N VAL A 12 16.08 0.30 3.54
CA VAL A 12 16.17 1.73 3.86
C VAL A 12 16.39 2.44 2.54
N MET A 13 15.43 3.31 2.20
CA MET A 13 15.36 4.14 1.01
C MET A 13 16.61 5.03 0.92
N ASN A 14 17.72 4.50 0.41
CA ASN A 14 18.96 5.24 0.21
C ASN A 14 19.37 5.29 -1.27
N PHE A 15 18.39 5.44 -2.15
CA PHE A 15 18.60 5.95 -3.51
C PHE A 15 17.44 6.86 -3.87
N GLY A 16 17.62 8.16 -3.60
CA GLY A 16 16.68 9.20 -3.98
C GLY A 16 15.43 9.22 -3.11
N GLU A 17 15.01 10.40 -2.70
CA GLU A 17 13.81 10.56 -1.90
C GLU A 17 12.62 9.86 -2.56
N PRO A 18 11.69 9.23 -1.80
CA PRO A 18 10.45 8.66 -2.33
C PRO A 18 9.52 9.67 -3.03
N GLN A 19 9.98 10.91 -3.22
CA GLN A 19 9.29 12.04 -3.82
C GLN A 19 9.05 11.89 -5.32
N HIS A 20 9.52 10.82 -5.98
CA HIS A 20 9.30 10.62 -7.41
C HIS A 20 8.49 9.37 -7.77
N LEU A 21 8.15 8.49 -6.82
CA LEU A 21 7.35 7.31 -7.14
C LEU A 21 5.90 7.72 -7.38
N GLN A 22 5.47 7.66 -8.65
CA GLN A 22 4.13 8.05 -9.08
C GLN A 22 3.16 6.86 -9.17
N TYR A 23 3.65 5.66 -9.45
CA TYR A 23 2.82 4.47 -9.65
C TYR A 23 3.36 3.30 -8.84
N LEU A 24 2.50 2.70 -8.03
CA LEU A 24 2.79 1.46 -7.31
C LEU A 24 1.68 0.45 -7.57
N GLU A 25 1.84 -0.30 -8.65
CA GLU A 25 0.88 -1.29 -9.11
C GLU A 25 1.41 -2.69 -8.77
N LEU A 26 0.95 -3.25 -7.65
CA LEU A 26 1.41 -4.55 -7.14
C LEU A 26 0.32 -5.63 -7.18
N TYR A 27 -0.79 -5.34 -7.84
CA TYR A 27 -1.95 -6.21 -7.87
C TYR A 27 -1.68 -7.57 -8.53
N ARG A 28 -2.48 -8.58 -8.17
CA ARG A 28 -2.45 -9.93 -8.76
C ARG A 28 -1.08 -10.60 -8.66
N ASN A 29 -0.49 -10.54 -7.47
CA ASN A 29 0.76 -11.20 -7.16
C ASN A 29 0.60 -12.13 -5.95
N ASN A 30 1.66 -12.86 -5.60
CA ASN A 30 1.69 -13.73 -4.42
C ASN A 30 2.36 -13.07 -3.22
N ILE A 31 2.25 -11.74 -3.11
CA ILE A 31 2.92 -10.98 -2.06
C ILE A 31 2.32 -11.31 -0.71
N LYS A 32 3.18 -11.57 0.28
CA LYS A 32 2.81 -11.92 1.66
C LYS A 32 3.32 -10.88 2.65
N GLY A 33 2.85 -10.97 3.89
CA GLY A 33 3.26 -10.11 5.00
C GLY A 33 2.34 -8.91 5.17
N ARG A 34 2.70 -8.02 6.11
CA ARG A 34 1.90 -6.83 6.44
C ARG A 34 2.14 -5.70 5.46
N ILE A 35 1.14 -4.84 5.27
CA ILE A 35 1.34 -3.60 4.53
C ILE A 35 2.19 -2.63 5.39
N PRO A 36 3.35 -2.16 4.92
CA PRO A 36 4.20 -1.27 5.71
C PRO A 36 3.57 0.12 5.82
N LYS A 37 3.56 0.68 7.04
CA LYS A 37 3.01 2.03 7.30
C LYS A 37 3.77 3.13 6.57
N GLU A 38 5.01 2.87 6.18
CA GLU A 38 5.93 3.74 5.46
C GLU A 38 5.41 4.10 4.06
N LEU A 39 4.55 3.27 3.45
CA LEU A 39 3.90 3.60 2.18
C LEU A 39 3.12 4.91 2.26
N GLY A 40 2.57 5.25 3.44
CA GLY A 40 1.90 6.53 3.67
C GLY A 40 2.80 7.78 3.54
N LYS A 41 4.12 7.61 3.35
CA LYS A 41 5.08 8.71 3.09
C LYS A 41 5.25 9.02 1.60
N LEU A 42 4.73 8.18 0.71
CA LEU A 42 4.87 8.31 -0.74
C LEU A 42 3.92 9.39 -1.30
N LYS A 43 4.23 10.66 -1.03
CA LYS A 43 3.34 11.81 -1.32
C LYS A 43 3.09 12.05 -2.82
N SER A 44 4.00 11.61 -3.67
CA SER A 44 3.93 11.81 -5.13
C SER A 44 3.18 10.70 -5.86
N LEU A 45 2.66 9.70 -5.14
CA LEU A 45 1.88 8.63 -5.76
C LEU A 45 0.60 9.18 -6.35
N VAL A 46 0.41 8.85 -7.63
CA VAL A 46 -0.79 9.09 -8.43
C VAL A 46 -1.69 7.86 -8.43
N SER A 47 -1.12 6.65 -8.39
CA SER A 47 -1.88 5.40 -8.37
C SER A 47 -1.19 4.36 -7.48
N MET A 48 -1.97 3.73 -6.61
CA MET A 48 -1.55 2.58 -5.82
C MET A 48 -2.64 1.53 -5.82
N ASP A 49 -2.25 0.30 -6.13
CA ASP A 49 -3.17 -0.82 -6.25
C ASP A 49 -2.55 -2.13 -5.74
N LEU A 50 -3.17 -2.72 -4.73
CA LEU A 50 -2.63 -3.88 -4.00
C LEU A 50 -3.58 -5.09 -4.01
N TYR A 51 -4.67 -5.06 -4.78
CA TYR A 51 -5.67 -6.14 -4.79
C TYR A 51 -5.12 -7.48 -5.29
N GLU A 52 -5.79 -8.57 -4.93
CA GLU A 52 -5.40 -9.95 -5.32
C GLU A 52 -3.95 -10.26 -4.91
N ASN A 53 -3.69 -10.20 -3.61
CA ASN A 53 -2.42 -10.60 -3.00
C ASN A 53 -2.69 -11.41 -1.72
N ASN A 54 -1.63 -11.72 -0.97
CA ASN A 54 -1.71 -12.39 0.34
C ASN A 54 -1.25 -11.46 1.47
N PHE A 55 -1.49 -10.14 1.37
CA PHE A 55 -1.21 -9.23 2.48
C PHE A 55 -2.06 -9.61 3.70
N GLU A 56 -1.46 -9.56 4.87
CA GLU A 56 -2.07 -10.00 6.14
C GLU A 56 -1.97 -8.94 7.24
N GLY A 57 -2.72 -9.12 8.32
CA GLY A 57 -2.79 -8.17 9.41
C GLY A 57 -3.65 -6.95 9.10
N GLU A 58 -3.53 -5.91 9.92
CA GLU A 58 -4.37 -4.72 9.84
C GLU A 58 -3.93 -3.74 8.76
N ILE A 59 -4.88 -2.98 8.21
CA ILE A 59 -4.61 -1.88 7.30
C ILE A 59 -4.03 -0.70 8.09
N PRO A 60 -2.80 -0.23 7.79
CA PRO A 60 -2.23 0.89 8.52
C PRO A 60 -3.01 2.19 8.24
N ASN A 61 -3.38 2.92 9.29
CA ASN A 61 -4.06 4.22 9.15
C ASN A 61 -3.26 5.23 8.32
N SER A 62 -1.94 5.07 8.20
CA SER A 62 -1.09 5.94 7.37
C SER A 62 -1.46 5.90 5.88
N LEU A 63 -2.09 4.82 5.39
CA LEU A 63 -2.59 4.73 4.01
C LEU A 63 -3.71 5.74 3.72
N SER A 64 -4.40 6.24 4.74
CA SER A 64 -5.38 7.33 4.58
C SER A 64 -4.77 8.64 4.03
N LYS A 65 -3.44 8.77 4.07
CA LYS A 65 -2.73 9.92 3.47
C LYS A 65 -2.57 9.78 1.96
N LEU A 66 -2.78 8.59 1.39
CA LEU A 66 -2.60 8.29 -0.01
C LEU A 66 -3.93 8.40 -0.75
N LYS A 67 -4.21 9.60 -1.28
CA LYS A 67 -5.37 9.80 -2.19
C LYS A 67 -5.28 8.95 -3.47
N SER A 68 -4.11 8.39 -3.76
CA SER A 68 -3.84 7.50 -4.88
C SER A 68 -4.20 6.04 -4.65
N LEU A 69 -4.54 5.65 -3.41
CA LEU A 69 -4.95 4.29 -3.11
C LEU A 69 -6.30 3.96 -3.76
N LYS A 70 -6.32 2.91 -4.59
CA LYS A 70 -7.51 2.52 -5.38
C LYS A 70 -8.18 1.24 -4.89
N ARG A 71 -7.42 0.16 -4.67
CA ARG A 71 -7.99 -1.11 -4.21
C ARG A 71 -7.06 -1.86 -3.26
N LEU A 72 -7.67 -2.50 -2.26
CA LEU A 72 -7.02 -3.38 -1.27
C LEU A 72 -7.66 -4.76 -1.17
N ASN A 73 -8.75 -5.02 -1.90
CA ASN A 73 -9.55 -6.22 -1.79
C ASN A 73 -8.82 -7.49 -2.24
N ASN A 74 -9.40 -8.65 -1.95
CA ASN A 74 -8.81 -9.97 -2.26
C ASN A 74 -7.40 -10.10 -1.64
N ASN A 75 -7.29 -9.78 -0.36
CA ASN A 75 -6.14 -10.03 0.50
C ASN A 75 -6.58 -10.81 1.75
N ARG A 76 -5.63 -11.08 2.66
CA ARG A 76 -5.88 -11.73 3.96
C ARG A 76 -5.86 -10.71 5.11
N LEU A 77 -6.26 -9.48 4.82
CA LEU A 77 -6.27 -8.38 5.78
C LEU A 77 -7.30 -8.64 6.88
N THR A 78 -6.96 -8.27 8.11
CA THR A 78 -7.77 -8.49 9.31
C THR A 78 -7.99 -7.18 10.07
N GLY A 79 -8.80 -7.21 11.12
CA GLY A 79 -9.08 -6.03 11.95
C GLY A 79 -10.11 -5.09 11.31
N SER A 80 -10.30 -3.93 11.93
CA SER A 80 -11.27 -2.93 11.46
C SER A 80 -10.70 -2.07 10.33
N ILE A 81 -11.55 -1.69 9.38
CA ILE A 81 -11.25 -0.68 8.38
C ILE A 81 -11.02 0.66 9.10
N PRO A 82 -9.86 1.32 8.94
CA PRO A 82 -9.65 2.63 9.54
C PRO A 82 -10.65 3.64 8.99
N ARG A 83 -11.32 4.38 9.88
CA ARG A 83 -12.36 5.34 9.51
C ARG A 83 -11.84 6.42 8.55
N GLU A 84 -10.55 6.68 8.58
CA GLU A 84 -9.87 7.66 7.74
C GLU A 84 -9.78 7.20 6.29
N LEU A 85 -9.73 5.88 6.03
CA LEU A 85 -9.75 5.33 4.66
C LEU A 85 -11.12 5.52 4.00
N THR A 86 -12.21 5.58 4.78
CA THR A 86 -13.55 5.82 4.22
C THR A 86 -13.71 7.23 3.65
N LYS A 87 -12.74 8.13 3.90
CA LYS A 87 -12.70 9.48 3.32
C LYS A 87 -11.99 9.53 1.97
N LEU A 88 -11.38 8.44 1.52
CA LEU A 88 -10.67 8.38 0.24
C LEU A 88 -11.67 8.21 -0.91
N SER A 89 -11.90 9.28 -1.67
CA SER A 89 -12.81 9.28 -2.82
C SER A 89 -12.37 8.36 -3.97
N ASN A 90 -11.08 8.03 -4.05
CA ASN A 90 -10.51 7.18 -5.09
C ASN A 90 -10.45 5.69 -4.69
N LEU A 91 -10.71 5.36 -3.42
CA LEU A 91 -10.76 3.99 -2.95
C LEU A 91 -12.07 3.34 -3.44
N LYS A 92 -11.94 2.39 -4.35
CA LYS A 92 -13.10 1.78 -5.04
C LYS A 92 -13.54 0.47 -4.39
N VAL A 93 -12.58 -0.33 -3.94
CA VAL A 93 -12.84 -1.68 -3.43
C VAL A 93 -11.88 -1.97 -2.29
N LEU A 94 -12.42 -2.39 -1.16
CA LEU A 94 -11.67 -2.74 0.04
C LEU A 94 -11.82 -4.22 0.37
#